data_AF-A0A7T8K8X6-F1
#
_entry.id   AF-A0A7T8K8X6-F1
#
_cell.length_a   1.000
_cell.length_b   1.000
_cell.length_c   1.000
_cell.angle_alpha   90.00
_cell.angle_beta   90.00
_cell.angle_gamma   90.00
#
_symmetry.space_group_name_H-M   'P 1'
#
loop_
_entity.id
_entity.type
_entity.pdbx_description
1 polymer ?
#
loop_
_entity_poly.entity_id
_entity_poly.type
_entity_poly.pdbx_seq_one_letter_code
_entity_poly.pdbx_strand_id
1 'polypeptide(L)' 'MLGMVQRKANTKPRAIKDQLMGAVEAAWNKIPEEIVRNSCTSVVKRLRAVVRANGGHVE' A
#
# COMPACT_ATOMS: atom_id res chain seq x y z
N MET A 1 0.69 -1.60 -0.46
CA MET A 1 0.50 -0.65 0.67
C MET A 1 0.04 0.74 0.21
N LEU A 2 0.71 1.38 -0.77
CA LEU A 2 0.30 2.70 -1.29
C LEU A 2 -1.18 2.77 -1.72
N GLY A 3 -1.66 1.79 -2.50
CA GLY A 3 -3.08 1.73 -2.90
C GLY A 3 -4.08 1.56 -1.75
N MET A 4 -3.66 1.01 -0.60
CA MET A 4 -4.53 0.87 0.57
C MET A 4 -4.63 2.19 1.34
N VAL A 5 -3.52 2.89 1.52
CA VAL A 5 -3.49 4.24 2.12
C VAL A 5 -4.30 5.20 1.26
N GLN A 6 -4.09 5.18 -0.05
CA GLN A 6 -4.81 6.01 -1.00
C GLN A 6 -6.32 5.78 -0.94
N ARG A 7 -6.78 4.51 -0.93
CA ARG A 7 -8.21 4.19 -0.79
C ARG A 7 -8.81 4.71 0.52
N LYS A 8 -8.07 4.63 1.64
CA LYS A 8 -8.54 5.10 2.96
C LYS A 8 -8.51 6.63 3.07
N ALA A 9 -7.48 7.27 2.54
CA ALA A 9 -7.32 8.72 2.59
C ALA A 9 -8.28 9.45 1.63
N ASN A 10 -8.56 8.84 0.47
CA ASN A 10 -9.38 9.41 -0.59
C ASN A 10 -10.88 9.07 -0.47
N THR A 11 -11.36 8.82 0.75
CA THR A 11 -12.78 8.52 1.03
C THR A 11 -13.69 9.73 0.79
N LYS A 12 -13.14 10.95 0.80
CA LYS A 12 -13.84 12.19 0.47
C LYS A 12 -12.92 13.13 -0.31
N PRO A 13 -13.46 13.94 -1.24
CA PRO A 13 -12.69 14.99 -1.90
C PRO A 13 -12.17 15.99 -0.86
N ARG A 14 -10.90 16.37 -0.93
CA ARG A 14 -10.28 17.36 -0.05
C ARG A 14 -9.69 18.47 -0.90
N ALA A 15 -10.12 19.70 -0.67
CA ALA A 15 -9.70 20.88 -1.43
C ALA A 15 -8.38 21.48 -0.92
N ILE A 16 -7.99 21.15 0.31
CA ILE A 16 -6.85 21.76 1.01
C ILE A 16 -5.78 20.70 1.27
N LYS A 17 -4.52 21.05 0.96
CA LYS A 17 -3.35 20.16 1.12
C LYS A 17 -3.22 19.61 2.55
N ASP A 18 -3.38 20.47 3.56
CA ASP A 18 -3.23 20.06 4.96
C ASP A 18 -4.29 19.04 5.38
N GLN A 19 -5.51 19.20 4.87
CA GLN A 19 -6.56 18.20 5.08
C GLN A 19 -6.20 16.87 4.42
N LEU A 20 -5.58 16.88 3.25
CA LEU A 20 -5.11 15.65 2.60
C LEU A 20 -3.99 14.98 3.40
N MET A 21 -3.01 15.75 3.90
CA MET A 21 -1.92 15.24 4.72
C MET A 21 -2.45 14.57 6.00
N GLY A 22 -3.34 15.23 6.73
CA GLY A 22 -3.97 14.63 7.92
C GLY A 22 -4.79 13.37 7.60
N ALA A 23 -5.39 13.29 6.40
CA ALA A 23 -6.09 12.08 5.94
C ALA A 23 -5.16 10.91 5.72
N VAL A 24 -4.01 11.17 5.09
CA VAL A 24 -2.99 10.17 4.77
C VAL A 24 -2.37 9.63 6.06
N GLU A 25 -2.03 10.51 7.00
CA GLU A 25 -1.49 10.12 8.29
C GLU A 25 -2.49 9.31 9.11
N ALA A 26 -3.75 9.77 9.21
CA ALA A 26 -4.80 9.01 9.87
C ALA A 26 -5.09 7.65 9.20
N ALA A 27 -4.97 7.58 7.87
CA ALA A 27 -5.11 6.32 7.14
C ALA A 27 -3.94 5.37 7.41
N TRP A 28 -2.72 5.90 7.50
CA TRP A 28 -1.50 5.14 7.81
C TRP A 28 -1.56 4.54 9.21
N ASN A 29 -1.91 5.34 10.22
CA ASN A 29 -1.99 4.90 11.61
C ASN A 29 -3.10 3.86 11.88
N LYS A 30 -4.03 3.68 10.94
CA LYS A 30 -5.10 2.67 10.98
C LYS A 30 -4.75 1.39 10.21
N ILE A 31 -3.51 1.25 9.72
CA ILE A 31 -3.06 0.01 9.09
C ILE A 31 -2.48 -0.90 10.18
N PRO A 32 -3.04 -2.11 10.39
CA PRO A 32 -2.47 -3.07 11.32
C PRO A 32 -1.04 -3.44 10.92
N GLU A 33 -0.14 -3.55 11.90
CA GLU A 33 1.25 -3.96 11.68
C GLU A 33 1.38 -5.30 10.96
N GLU A 34 0.43 -6.21 11.21
CA GLU A 34 0.37 -7.50 10.54
C GLU A 34 0.27 -7.37 9.01
N ILE A 35 -0.49 -6.39 8.50
CA ILE A 35 -0.60 -6.16 7.05
C ILE A 35 0.75 -5.70 6.47
N VAL A 36 1.49 -4.88 7.22
CA VAL A 36 2.84 -4.44 6.85
C VAL A 36 3.78 -5.65 6.83
N ARG A 37 3.75 -6.47 7.88
CA ARG A 37 4.57 -7.69 7.99
C ARG A 37 4.28 -8.66 6.85
N ASN A 38 3.01 -8.94 6.56
CA ASN A 38 2.58 -9.83 5.48
C ASN A 38 3.00 -9.30 4.10
N SER A 39 2.98 -7.97 3.90
CA SER A 39 3.49 -7.36 2.68
C SER A 39 4.99 -7.60 2.52
N CYS A 40 5.78 -7.46 3.58
CA CYS A 40 7.23 -7.71 3.56
C CYS A 40 7.56 -9.20 3.37
N THR A 41 6.87 -10.11 4.05
CA THR A 41 7.11 -11.55 3.92
C THR A 41 6.74 -12.09 2.54
N SER A 42 5.83 -11.42 1.82
CA SER A 42 5.46 -11.78 0.44
C SER A 42 6.57 -11.57 -0.59
N VAL A 43 7.65 -10.84 -0.27
CA VAL A 43 8.73 -10.50 -1.21
C VAL A 43 9.33 -11.74 -1.87
N VAL A 44 9.64 -12.78 -1.09
CA VAL A 44 10.21 -14.02 -1.63
C VAL A 44 9.27 -14.70 -2.64
N LYS A 45 7.96 -14.70 -2.36
CA LYS A 45 6.95 -15.26 -3.27
C LYS A 45 6.90 -14.48 -4.59
N ARG A 46 6.94 -13.15 -4.53
CA ARG A 46 6.93 -12.29 -5.73
C ARG A 46 8.20 -12.47 -6.56
N LEU A 47 9.37 -12.51 -5.93
CA LEU A 47 10.63 -12.78 -6.63
C LEU A 47 10.61 -14.13 -7.35
N ARG A 48 10.11 -15.19 -6.70
CA ARG A 48 9.92 -16.49 -7.35
C ARG A 48 8.97 -16.41 -8.54
N ALA A 49 7.93 -15.59 -8.46
CA ALA A 49 7.01 -15.39 -9.57
C ALA A 49 7.65 -14.62 -10.73
N VAL A 50 8.47 -13.60 -10.45
CA VAL A 50 9.25 -12.87 -11.47
C VAL A 50 10.22 -13.81 -12.19
N VAL A 51 10.91 -14.69 -11.45
CA VAL A 51 11.79 -15.70 -12.05
C VAL A 51 11.00 -16.62 -13.00
N ARG A 52 9.82 -17.10 -12.58
CA ARG A 52 8.95 -17.93 -13.44
C ARG A 52 8.41 -17.17 -14.66
N ALA A 53 8.24 -15.86 -14.54
CA ALA A 53 7.83 -14.99 -15.64
C ALA A 53 9.01 -14.54 -16.54
N ASN A 54 10.21 -15.10 -16.37
CA ASN A 54 11.43 -14.69 -17.07
C ASN A 54 11.69 -13.17 -16.99
N GLY A 55 11.46 -12.58 -15.82
CA GLY A 55 11.62 -11.14 -15.61
C GLY A 55 10.43 -10.30 -16.08
N GLY A 56 9.35 -10.91 -16.58
CA GLY A 56 8.11 -10.23 -16.93
C GLY A 56 7.37 -9.65 -15.73
N HIS A 57 6.37 -8.81 -16.03
CA HIS A 57 5.50 -8.23 -15.01
C HIS A 57 4.68 -9.31 -14.27
N VAL A 58 4.49 -9.12 -12.97
CA VAL A 58 3.71 -10.01 -12.10
C VAL A 58 2.85 -9.16 -11.18
N GLU A 59 1.56 -9.50 -11.08
CA GLU A 59 0.58 -8.85 -10.17
C GLU A 59 0.81 -9.16 -8.69
#